data_AF-A0A7G2IR71-F1
#
_entry.id   AF-A0A7G2IR71-F1
#
_cell.length_a   1.000
_cell.length_b   1.000
_cell.length_c   1.000
_cell.angle_alpha   90.00
_cell.angle_beta   90.00
_cell.angle_gamma   90.00
#
_symmetry.space_group_name_H-M   'P 1'
#
loop_
_entity.id
_entity.type
_entity.pdbx_description
1 polymer ?
#
loop_
_entity_poly.entity_id
_entity_poly.type
_entity_poly.pdbx_seq_one_letter_code
_entity_poly.pdbx_strand_id
1 'polypeptide(L)'
;MPVAHVALPVPLPRTFDYLLPEGLSAKAGCRVRVPFGKQQERVGIVLSVSEHSELPRSELKAVLEVLDSEPVYSTSVWRLLLWAADYYHHPIGDVLFHALPIFTAPGTSGDKRAHVVLVCH
;
A
#
# COMPACT_ATOMS: atom_id res chain seq x y z
N MET A 1 -2.42 4.60 19.49
CA MET A 1 -1.92 3.77 18.37
C MET A 1 -2.60 4.31 17.13
N PRO A 2 -1.83 4.85 16.17
CA PRO A 2 -2.39 5.37 14.94
C PRO A 2 -2.94 4.24 14.07
N VAL A 3 -3.83 4.59 13.16
CA VAL A 3 -4.48 3.73 12.18
C VAL A 3 -3.87 4.00 10.82
N ALA A 4 -3.39 2.96 10.14
CA ALA A 4 -3.00 3.00 8.75
C ALA A 4 -4.17 2.58 7.86
N HIS A 5 -4.53 3.42 6.89
CA HIS A 5 -5.52 3.10 5.87
C HIS A 5 -4.78 2.48 4.68
N VAL A 6 -4.98 1.19 4.47
CA VAL A 6 -4.17 0.38 3.54
C VAL A 6 -5.00 -0.01 2.32
N ALA A 7 -4.47 0.25 1.13
CA ALA A 7 -4.98 -0.27 -0.13
C ALA A 7 -4.37 -1.66 -0.38
N LEU A 8 -5.21 -2.65 -0.69
CA LEU A 8 -4.81 -4.02 -1.00
C LEU A 8 -5.13 -4.35 -2.46
N PRO A 9 -4.34 -5.21 -3.14
CA PRO A 9 -4.60 -5.64 -4.52
C PRO A 9 -5.76 -6.64 -4.54
N VAL A 10 -6.97 -6.11 -4.35
CA VAL A 10 -8.23 -6.83 -4.34
C VAL A 10 -9.26 -6.01 -5.10
N PRO A 11 -10.24 -6.67 -5.76
CA PRO A 11 -11.27 -5.99 -6.54
C PRO A 11 -12.35 -5.38 -5.62
N LEU A 12 -11.93 -4.56 -4.65
CA LEU A 12 -12.78 -3.84 -3.73
C LEU A 12 -12.35 -2.36 -3.73
N PRO A 13 -13.24 -1.42 -4.08
CA PRO A 13 -12.93 0.00 -4.15
C PRO A 13 -12.95 0.64 -2.75
N ARG A 14 -12.18 0.10 -1.81
CA ARG A 14 -12.07 0.61 -0.44
C ARG A 14 -10.68 0.37 0.15
N THR A 15 -10.37 1.12 1.19
CA THR A 15 -9.23 0.87 2.08
C THR A 15 -9.60 -0.10 3.20
N PHE A 16 -8.56 -0.63 3.84
CA PHE A 16 -8.66 -1.47 5.01
C PHE A 16 -7.86 -0.84 6.13
N ASP A 17 -8.48 -0.73 7.30
CA ASP A 17 -7.90 -0.06 8.45
C ASP A 17 -7.10 -1.07 9.29
N TYR A 18 -5.89 -0.69 9.65
CA TYR A 18 -5.00 -1.48 10.49
C TYR A 18 -4.37 -0.64 11.58
N LEU A 19 -4.18 -1.22 12.76
CA LEU A 19 -3.44 -0.57 13.83
C LEU A 19 -1.94 -0.59 13.51
N LEU A 20 -1.26 0.52 13.79
CA LEU A 20 0.19 0.58 13.83
C LEU A 20 0.65 0.33 15.28
N PRO A 21 1.34 -0.79 15.56
CA PRO A 21 1.93 -1.06 16.86
C PRO A 21 2.96 -0.01 17.28
N GLU A 22 3.22 0.08 18.58
CA GLU A 22 4.31 0.92 19.08
C GLU A 22 5.65 0.51 18.44
N GLY A 23 6.44 1.50 18.03
CA GLY A 23 7.72 1.29 17.33
C GLY A 23 7.60 1.11 15.82
N LEU A 24 6.41 0.87 15.26
CA LEU A 24 6.18 0.87 13.82
C LEU A 24 5.65 2.23 13.35
N SER A 25 6.28 2.76 12.31
CA SER A 25 5.86 4.00 11.64
C SER A 25 5.85 3.77 10.13
N ALA A 26 4.78 4.21 9.47
CA ALA A 26 4.63 4.10 8.03
C ALA A 26 4.22 5.46 7.46
N LYS A 27 4.70 5.75 6.25
CA LYS A 27 4.31 6.93 5.48
C LYS A 27 3.32 6.51 4.38
N ALA A 28 2.52 7.47 3.91
CA ALA A 28 1.72 7.25 2.71
C ALA A 28 2.63 6.87 1.52
N GLY A 29 2.23 5.86 0.76
CA GLY A 29 3.00 5.29 -0.35
C GLY A 29 4.02 4.22 0.06
N CYS A 30 4.21 3.92 1.35
CA CYS A 30 5.02 2.77 1.79
C CYS A 30 4.23 1.46 1.69
N ARG A 31 4.91 0.34 1.38
CA ARG A 31 4.30 -0.98 1.45
C ARG A 31 4.34 -1.53 2.88
N VAL A 32 3.30 -2.25 3.24
CA VAL A 32 3.12 -2.90 4.54
C VAL A 32 2.63 -4.33 4.37
N ARG A 33 3.05 -5.22 5.25
CA ARG A 33 2.53 -6.58 5.36
C ARG A 33 1.41 -6.60 6.39
N VAL A 34 0.25 -7.09 6.00
CA VAL A 34 -0.96 -7.08 6.84
C VAL A 34 -1.69 -8.42 6.78
N PRO A 35 -2.41 -8.80 7.86
CA PRO A 35 -3.28 -9.96 7.82
C PRO A 35 -4.54 -9.66 6.99
N PHE A 36 -4.94 -10.61 6.15
CA PHE A 36 -6.14 -10.50 5.32
C PHE A 36 -6.88 -11.84 5.25
N GLY A 37 -8.13 -11.87 5.69
CA GLY A 37 -8.90 -13.12 5.81
C GLY A 37 -8.46 -13.99 7.01
N LYS A 38 -8.72 -15.30 6.92
CA LYS A 38 -8.55 -16.24 8.06
C LYS A 38 -7.10 -16.66 8.30
N GLN A 39 -6.26 -16.82 7.26
CA GLN A 39 -4.87 -17.29 7.38
C GLN A 39 -3.95 -16.79 6.26
N GLN A 40 -4.25 -15.64 5.65
CA GLN A 40 -3.39 -15.07 4.61
C GLN A 40 -2.80 -13.75 5.05
N GLU A 41 -1.56 -13.51 4.65
CA GLU A 41 -0.92 -12.21 4.69
C GLU A 41 -0.93 -11.63 3.29
N ARG A 42 -1.01 -10.31 3.21
CA ARG A 42 -0.87 -9.59 1.94
C ARG A 42 0.01 -8.38 2.10
N VAL A 43 0.66 -8.02 1.01
CA VAL A 43 1.29 -6.71 0.89
C VAL A 43 0.21 -5.72 0.48
N GLY A 44 0.13 -4.62 1.20
CA GLY A 44 -0.68 -3.45 0.88
C GLY A 44 0.16 -2.19 0.82
N ILE A 45 -0.44 -1.09 0.37
CA ILE A 45 0.20 0.24 0.34
C ILE A 45 -0.60 1.18 1.24
N VAL A 46 0.09 1.89 2.13
CA VAL A 46 -0.55 2.87 3.03
C VAL A 46 -0.98 4.08 2.20
N LEU A 47 -2.27 4.43 2.22
CA LEU A 47 -2.78 5.66 1.62
C LEU A 47 -2.63 6.85 2.56
N SER A 48 -2.88 6.62 3.85
CA SER A 48 -2.81 7.64 4.89
C SER A 48 -2.68 6.99 6.27
N VAL A 49 -2.22 7.78 7.24
CA VAL A 49 -2.17 7.41 8.66
C VAL A 49 -2.95 8.46 9.42
N SER A 50 -3.85 8.04 10.30
CA SER A 50 -4.68 8.94 11.12
C SER A 50 -4.91 8.36 12.52
N GLU A 51 -5.49 9.13 13.42
CA GLU A 51 -5.91 8.63 14.75
C GLU A 51 -7.31 8.00 14.74
N HIS A 52 -8.01 8.08 13.60
CA HIS A 52 -9.43 7.75 13.49
C HIS A 52 -9.66 6.57 12.54
N SER A 53 -10.66 5.75 12.88
CA SER A 53 -11.19 4.69 12.03
C SER A 53 -12.70 4.69 12.18
N GLU A 54 -13.41 4.28 11.13
CA GLU A 54 -14.86 4.06 11.18
C GLU A 54 -15.21 2.83 12.04
N LEU A 55 -14.27 1.89 12.19
CA LEU A 55 -14.46 0.67 12.96
C LEU A 55 -13.95 0.83 14.40
N PRO A 56 -14.53 0.11 15.37
CA PRO A 56 -13.99 0.04 16.72
C PRO A 56 -12.55 -0.48 16.70
N ARG A 57 -11.66 0.18 17.45
CA ARG A 57 -10.23 -0.21 17.52
C ARG A 57 -10.00 -1.67 17.89
N SER A 58 -10.92 -2.29 18.65
CA SER A 58 -10.86 -3.71 19.04
C SER A 58 -11.05 -4.69 17.89
N GLU A 59 -11.65 -4.26 16.78
CA GLU A 59 -11.86 -5.09 15.58
C GLU A 59 -10.72 -4.97 14.57
N LEU A 60 -9.89 -3.94 14.72
CA LEU A 60 -8.77 -3.69 13.83
C LEU A 60 -7.62 -4.66 14.11
N LYS A 61 -7.11 -5.26 13.04
CA LYS A 61 -5.87 -6.06 13.11
C LYS A 61 -4.65 -5.14 13.05
N ALA A 62 -3.52 -5.62 13.55
CA ALA A 62 -2.26 -4.88 13.48
C ALA A 62 -1.54 -5.09 12.14
N VAL A 63 -0.81 -4.06 11.70
CA VAL A 63 0.24 -4.19 10.69
C VAL A 63 1.33 -5.12 11.21
N LEU A 64 1.79 -6.07 10.39
CA LEU A 64 2.82 -7.04 10.75
C LEU A 64 4.22 -6.49 10.53
N GLU A 65 4.42 -5.78 9.42
CA GLU A 65 5.73 -5.30 8.99
C GLU A 65 5.57 -4.08 8.06
N VAL A 66 6.48 -3.11 8.17
CA VAL A 66 6.63 -2.02 7.19
C VAL A 66 7.81 -2.37 6.28
N LEU A 67 7.56 -2.52 4.98
CA LEU A 67 8.53 -3.08 4.02
C LEU A 67 9.46 -2.02 3.42
N ASP A 68 9.03 -0.76 3.40
CA ASP A 68 9.79 0.36 2.84
C ASP A 68 9.85 1.53 3.82
N SER A 69 11.05 2.11 3.99
CA SER A 69 11.27 3.30 4.81
C SER A 69 10.80 4.60 4.15
N GLU A 70 10.75 4.61 2.82
CA GLU A 70 10.29 5.74 2.01
C GLU A 70 9.20 5.30 1.02
N PRO A 71 8.33 6.23 0.58
CA PRO A 71 7.29 5.92 -0.40
C PRO A 71 7.86 5.34 -1.69
N VAL A 72 7.20 4.30 -2.22
CA VAL A 72 7.66 3.62 -3.45
C VAL A 72 7.42 4.43 -4.72
N TYR A 73 6.57 5.46 -4.65
CA TYR A 73 6.30 6.38 -5.74
C TYR A 73 6.84 7.78 -5.43
N SER A 74 7.27 8.49 -6.46
CA SER A 74 7.47 9.93 -6.35
C SER A 74 6.13 10.63 -6.10
N THR A 75 6.18 11.83 -5.50
CA THR A 75 4.97 12.62 -5.18
C THR A 75 4.10 12.90 -6.42
N SER A 76 4.71 13.12 -7.58
CA SER A 76 3.97 13.38 -8.83
C SER A 76 3.23 12.13 -9.32
N VAL A 77 3.89 10.97 -9.32
CA VAL A 77 3.28 9.69 -9.71
C VAL A 77 2.20 9.29 -8.71
N TRP A 78 2.44 9.47 -7.41
CA TRP A 78 1.45 9.21 -6.37
C TRP A 78 0.15 9.98 -6.61
N ARG A 79 0.24 11.29 -6.84
CA ARG A 79 -0.93 12.14 -7.14
C ARG A 79 -1.64 11.72 -8.42
N LEU A 80 -0.89 11.37 -9.46
CA LEU A 80 -1.44 10.91 -10.73
C LEU A 80 -2.23 9.61 -10.55
N LEU A 81 -1.70 8.64 -9.81
CA LEU A 81 -2.35 7.34 -9.58
C LEU A 81 -3.61 7.49 -8.73
N LEU A 82 -3.57 8.32 -7.68
CA LEU A 82 -4.75 8.63 -6.88
C LEU A 82 -5.85 9.29 -7.74
N TRP A 83 -5.47 10.27 -8.55
CA TRP A 83 -6.39 10.91 -9.49
C TRP A 83 -6.94 9.93 -10.52
N ALA A 84 -6.11 9.05 -11.08
CA ALA A 84 -6.54 8.09 -12.10
C ALA A 84 -7.51 7.06 -11.52
N ALA A 85 -7.26 6.56 -10.30
CA ALA A 85 -8.17 5.64 -9.63
C ALA A 85 -9.55 6.26 -9.40
N ASP A 86 -9.59 7.53 -8.96
CA ASP A 86 -10.82 8.29 -8.78
C ASP A 86 -11.53 8.55 -10.12
N TYR A 87 -10.83 9.11 -11.10
CA TYR A 87 -11.39 9.50 -12.39
C TYR A 87 -11.90 8.32 -13.21
N TYR A 88 -11.17 7.20 -13.23
CA TYR A 88 -11.57 5.99 -13.96
C TYR A 88 -12.38 5.01 -13.11
N HIS A 89 -12.74 5.38 -11.87
CA HIS A 89 -13.49 4.55 -10.92
C HIS A 89 -12.90 3.15 -10.74
N HIS A 90 -11.56 3.04 -10.75
CA HIS A 90 -10.87 1.77 -10.60
C HIS A 90 -10.43 1.58 -9.13
N PRO A 91 -10.51 0.36 -8.56
CA PRO A 91 -9.98 0.10 -7.23
C PRO A 91 -8.53 0.59 -7.08
N ILE A 92 -8.30 1.47 -6.11
CA ILE A 92 -6.99 2.11 -5.91
C ILE A 92 -5.89 1.08 -5.61
N GLY A 93 -6.22 0.00 -4.91
CA GLY A 93 -5.29 -1.10 -4.68
C GLY A 93 -4.74 -1.67 -5.98
N ASP A 94 -5.61 -2.01 -6.93
CA ASP A 94 -5.18 -2.55 -8.22
C ASP A 94 -4.38 -1.52 -9.03
N VAL A 95 -4.82 -0.25 -9.05
CA VAL A 95 -4.10 0.84 -9.75
C VAL A 95 -2.67 0.98 -9.23
N LEU A 96 -2.48 1.02 -7.91
CA LEU A 96 -1.18 1.14 -7.30
C LEU A 96 -0.31 -0.08 -7.61
N PHE A 97 -0.82 -1.30 -7.38
CA PHE A 97 -0.03 -2.51 -7.58
C PHE A 97 0.30 -2.78 -9.06
N HIS A 98 -0.55 -2.38 -10.01
CA HIS A 98 -0.24 -2.46 -11.43
C HIS A 98 0.79 -1.43 -11.88
N ALA A 99 0.91 -0.30 -11.18
CA ALA A 99 1.96 0.69 -11.44
C ALA A 99 3.32 0.26 -10.87
N LEU A 100 3.39 -0.76 -10.01
CA LEU A 100 4.65 -1.28 -9.50
C LEU A 100 5.30 -2.23 -10.51
N PRO A 101 6.62 -2.12 -10.73
CA PRO A 101 7.35 -3.15 -11.44
C PRO A 101 7.36 -4.45 -10.62
N ILE A 102 7.26 -5.58 -11.32
CA ILE A 102 7.15 -6.95 -10.75
C ILE A 102 8.32 -7.27 -9.79
N PHE A 103 9.47 -6.63 -9.96
CA PHE A 103 10.64 -6.72 -9.08
C PHE A 103 10.83 -5.46 -8.24
N THR A 104 10.07 -5.33 -7.17
CA THR A 104 10.43 -4.43 -6.05
C THR A 104 10.76 -5.30 -4.85
N ALA A 105 12.00 -5.78 -4.81
CA ALA A 105 12.54 -6.46 -3.62
C ALA A 105 12.52 -5.50 -2.41
N PRO A 106 12.36 -6.00 -1.17
CA PRO A 106 12.51 -5.17 0.01
C PRO A 106 13.99 -4.80 0.18
N GLY A 107 14.30 -3.50 0.37
CA GLY A 107 15.54 -3.09 1.03
C GLY A 107 16.79 -2.76 0.19
N THR A 108 16.72 -2.53 -1.13
CA THR A 108 17.89 -1.98 -1.87
C THR A 108 17.75 -0.49 -2.15
N SER A 109 18.44 0.30 -1.32
CA SER A 109 18.87 1.66 -1.66
C SER A 109 19.64 1.64 -2.98
N GLY A 110 19.21 2.47 -3.94
CA GLY A 110 20.05 2.92 -5.06
C GLY A 110 19.83 2.19 -6.38
N ASP A 111 19.31 2.96 -7.34
CA ASP A 111 19.53 2.90 -8.78
C ASP A 111 19.77 1.52 -9.41
N LYS A 112 18.71 0.93 -10.00
CA LYS A 112 18.83 0.12 -11.21
C LYS A 112 17.64 0.39 -12.11
N ARG A 113 17.90 1.05 -13.23
CA ARG A 113 16.98 1.23 -14.37
C ARG A 113 16.14 -0.02 -14.60
N ALA A 114 14.85 0.06 -14.32
CA ALA A 114 13.89 -0.94 -14.74
C ALA A 114 13.81 -0.91 -16.27
N HIS A 115 14.54 -1.81 -16.93
CA HIS A 115 14.26 -2.13 -18.33
C HIS A 115 12.88 -2.78 -18.35
N VAL A 116 11.89 -2.03 -18.85
CA VAL A 116 10.61 -2.57 -19.30
C VAL A 116 10.92 -3.55 -20.42
N VAL A 117 10.97 -4.84 -20.09
CA VAL A 117 10.90 -5.89 -21.10
C VAL A 117 9.44 -5.95 -21.52
N LEU A 118 9.14 -5.20 -22.57
CA LEU A 118 7.89 -5.30 -23.32
C LEU A 118 7.84 -6.71 -23.91
N VAL A 119 7.21 -7.65 -23.20
CA VAL A 119 6.82 -8.93 -23.81
C VAL A 119 5.59 -8.62 -24.66
N CYS A 120 5.83 -8.21 -25.91
CA CYS A 120 4.78 -8.23 -26.94
C CYS A 120 4.28 -9.68 -27.06
N HIS A 121 2.98 -9.88 -26.86
CA HIS A 121 2.26 -11.02 -27.45
C HIS A 121 1.86 -10.64 -28.88
#